data_AF-R3I8W6-F1
#
_entry.id   AF-R3I8W6-F1
#
_cell.length_a   1.000
_cell.length_b   1.000
_cell.length_c   1.000
_cell.angle_alpha   90.00
_cell.angle_beta   90.00
_cell.angle_gamma   90.00
#
_symmetry.space_group_name_H-M   'P 1'
#
loop_
_entity.id
_entity.type
_entity.pdbx_description
1 polymer ?
#
loop_
_entity_poly.entity_id
_entity_poly.type
_entity_poly.pdbx_seq_one_letter_code
_entity_poly.pdbx_strand_id
1 'polypeptide(L)' 'MKLFERIHQDTEIRQIYDAIGQMEDEEAGWAYHNWLHVTNVVAMTEMILKQLAVS' A
#
# COMPACT_ATOMS: atom_id res chain seq x y z
N MET A 1 -11.55 -14.52 6.23
CA MET A 1 -10.51 -13.48 6.01
C MET A 1 -11.13 -12.11 6.17
N LYS A 2 -10.47 -11.22 6.91
CA LYS A 2 -10.83 -9.79 6.92
C LYS A 2 -10.61 -9.22 5.50
N LEU A 3 -11.35 -8.18 5.12
CA LEU A 3 -11.24 -7.54 3.79
C LEU A 3 -9.78 -7.17 3.44
N PHE A 4 -9.02 -6.71 4.43
CA PHE A 4 -7.59 -6.42 4.30
C PHE A 4 -6.78 -7.61 3.81
N GLU A 5 -6.93 -8.79 4.42
CA GLU A 5 -6.18 -9.99 4.03
C GLU A 5 -6.50 -10.39 2.59
N ARG A 6 -7.75 -10.19 2.15
CA ARG A 6 -8.17 -10.45 0.76
C ARG A 6 -7.44 -9.53 -0.20
N ILE A 7 -7.44 -8.23 0.07
CA ILE A 7 -6.77 -7.22 -0.76
C ILE A 7 -5.24 -7.45 -0.76
N HIS A 8 -4.65 -7.77 0.39
CA HIS A 8 -3.21 -8.00 0.50
C HIS A 8 -2.75 -9.27 -0.25
N GLN A 9 -3.62 -10.26 -0.38
CA GLN A 9 -3.34 -11.50 -1.13
C GLN A 9 -3.83 -11.44 -2.57
N ASP A 10 -4.46 -10.34 -2.98
CA ASP A 10 -4.99 -10.18 -4.33
C ASP A 10 -3.84 -9.93 -5.32
N THR A 11 -3.62 -10.89 -6.20
CA THR A 11 -2.53 -10.83 -7.18
C THR A 11 -2.77 -9.78 -8.25
N GLU A 12 -4.02 -9.48 -8.60
CA GLU A 12 -4.35 -8.45 -9.59
C GLU A 12 -4.00 -7.07 -9.05
N ILE A 13 -4.39 -6.79 -7.80
CA ILE A 13 -4.05 -5.53 -7.13
C ILE A 13 -2.53 -5.39 -6.98
N ARG A 14 -1.83 -6.47 -6.60
CA ARG A 14 -0.36 -6.48 -6.49
C ARG A 14 0.29 -6.09 -7.82
N GLN A 15 -0.15 -6.71 -8.92
CA GLN A 15 0.38 -6.45 -10.26
C GLN A 15 0.17 -5.01 -10.72
N ILE A 16 -0.99 -4.40 -10.39
CA ILE A 16 -1.26 -3.00 -10.71
C ILE A 16 -0.24 -2.07 -10.02
N TYR A 17 0.01 -2.28 -8.73
CA TYR A 17 1.00 -1.47 -8.00
C TYR A 17 2.43 -1.70 -8.45
N ASP A 18 2.78 -2.92 -8.83
CA ASP A 18 4.11 -3.23 -9.39
C ASP A 18 4.30 -2.51 -10.74
N ALA A 19 3.26 -2.46 -11.59
CA ALA A 19 3.30 -1.74 -12.87
C ALA A 19 3.39 -0.21 -12.70
N ILE A 20 2.67 0.37 -11.73
CA ILE A 20 2.79 1.79 -11.39
C ILE A 20 4.21 2.10 -10.91
N GLY A 21 4.79 1.26 -10.05
CA GLY A 21 6.16 1.44 -9.57
C GLY A 21 7.18 1.45 -10.71
N GLN A 22 7.06 0.52 -11.66
CA GLN A 22 7.93 0.47 -12.84
C GLN A 22 7.83 1.73 -13.70
N MET A 23 6.59 2.18 -13.99
CA MET A 23 6.36 3.40 -14.76
C MET A 23 6.99 4.62 -14.07
N GLU A 24 6.85 4.75 -12.74
CA GLU A 24 7.46 5.87 -12.02
C GLU A 24 8.98 5.81 -11.98
N ASP A 25 9.57 4.62 -11.80
CA ASP A 25 11.03 4.48 -11.87
C ASP A 25 11.58 4.89 -13.26
N GLU A 26 10.85 4.56 -14.33
CA GLU A 26 11.18 4.97 -15.71
C GLU A 26 11.03 6.47 -15.96
N GLU A 27 10.01 7.10 -15.36
CA GLU A 27 9.71 8.53 -15.51
C GLU A 27 10.46 9.43 -14.51
N ALA A 28 11.37 8.86 -13.68
CA ALA A 28 12.00 9.54 -12.56
C ALA A 28 10.98 10.16 -11.57
N GLY A 29 9.87 9.46 -11.39
CA GLY A 29 8.84 9.73 -10.41
C GLY A 29 9.40 9.72 -8.99
N TRP A 30 9.12 10.80 -8.28
CA TRP A 30 9.53 11.05 -6.89
C TRP A 30 8.61 10.45 -5.82
N ALA A 31 7.40 10.04 -6.19
CA ALA A 31 6.36 9.64 -5.25
C ALA A 31 6.44 8.15 -4.86
N TYR A 32 7.04 7.32 -5.72
CA TYR A 32 7.23 5.89 -5.52
C TYR A 32 5.93 5.16 -5.15
N HIS A 33 4.85 5.38 -5.92
CA HIS A 33 3.50 4.80 -5.73
C HIS A 33 3.42 3.29 -6.02
N ASN A 34 4.33 2.52 -5.44
CA ASN A 34 4.42 1.08 -5.57
C ASN A 34 3.72 0.34 -4.42
N TRP A 35 3.79 -0.99 -4.46
CA TRP A 35 3.18 -1.84 -3.44
C TRP A 35 3.70 -1.56 -2.02
N LEU A 36 4.99 -1.23 -1.90
CA LEU A 36 5.60 -0.89 -0.63
C LEU A 36 5.01 0.41 -0.07
N HIS A 37 4.78 1.40 -0.92
CA HIS A 37 4.17 2.67 -0.50
C HIS A 37 2.77 2.47 0.09
N VAL A 38 1.86 1.78 -0.63
CA VAL A 38 0.49 1.59 -0.12
C VAL A 38 0.45 0.73 1.15
N THR A 39 1.31 -0.29 1.26
CA THR A 39 1.39 -1.11 2.48
C THR A 39 1.90 -0.31 3.68
N ASN A 40 2.88 0.57 3.48
CA ASN A 40 3.35 1.49 4.51
C ASN A 40 2.26 2.48 4.96
N VAL A 41 1.52 3.07 4.02
CA VAL A 41 0.40 3.98 4.33
C VAL A 41 -0.68 3.28 5.17
N VAL A 42 -1.03 2.05 4.80
CA VAL A 42 -2.01 1.26 5.56
C VAL A 42 -1.49 0.92 6.96
N ALA A 43 -0.24 0.48 7.08
CA ALA A 43 0.38 0.18 8.38
C ALA A 43 0.42 1.42 9.28
N MET A 44 0.81 2.59 8.74
CA MET A 44 0.78 3.86 9.47
C MET A 44 -0.62 4.25 9.89
N THR A 45 -1.61 4.11 9.00
CA THR A 45 -3.01 4.38 9.31
C THR A 45 -3.51 3.46 10.42
N GLU A 46 -3.18 2.16 10.38
CA GLU A 46 -3.53 1.22 11.44
C GLU A 46 -2.86 1.60 12.77
N MET A 47 -1.58 1.99 12.76
CA MET A 47 -0.88 2.47 13.95
C MET A 47 -1.52 3.72 14.54
N ILE A 48 -1.81 4.71 13.70
CA ILE A 48 -2.48 5.96 14.11
C ILE A 48 -3.86 5.63 14.67
N LEU A 49 -4.66 4.81 14.00
CA LEU A 49 -5.97 4.41 14.50
C LEU A 49 -5.88 3.62 15.81
N LYS A 50 -4.86 2.80 16.03
CA LYS A 50 -4.62 2.13 17.33
C LYS A 50 -4.22 3.11 18.43
N GLN A 51 -3.47 4.16 18.09
CA GLN A 51 -3.08 5.21 19.05
C GLN A 51 -4.24 6.17 19.35
N LEU A 52 -5.05 6.48 18.34
CA LEU A 52 -6.23 7.33 18.43
C LEU A 52 -7.47 6.58 18.93
N ALA A 53 -7.47 5.25 18.86
CA ALA A 53 -8.36 4.38 19.63
C ALA A 53 -7.95 4.51 21.11
N VAL A 54 -8.31 5.67 21.64
CA VAL A 54 -8.83 5.99 22.97
C VAL A 54 -8.83 4.78 23.93
N SER A 55 -8.24 5.01 25.09
CA SER A 55 -8.65 4.41 26.37
C SER A 55 -10.14 4.08 26.44
#